data_AF-A0A847EIK8-F1
#
_entry.id   AF-A0A847EIK8-F1
#
_cell.length_a   1.000
_cell.length_b   1.000
_cell.length_c   1.000
_cell.angle_alpha   90.00
_cell.angle_beta   90.00
_cell.angle_gamma   90.00
#
_symmetry.space_group_name_H-M   'P 1'
#
loop_
_entity.id
_entity.type
_entity.pdbx_description
1 polymer ?
#
loop_
_entity_poly.entity_id
_entity_poly.type
_entity_poly.pdbx_seq_one_letter_code
_entity_poly.pdbx_strand_id
1 'polypeptide(L)' 'MQKNDDSVLGPYRVLDLADEKGLLCGKILGDLGADVIKVEKPGGDAARNIGPFYHDEVDPEKSLYWFAL' A
#
# COMPACT_ATOMS: atom_id res chain seq x y z
N MET A 1 0.45 -13.40 10.25
CA MET A 1 -0.70 -13.07 9.38
C MET A 1 -1.41 -14.38 9.08
N GLN A 2 -2.66 -14.52 9.50
CA GLN A 2 -3.47 -15.71 9.19
C GLN A 2 -3.80 -15.64 7.70
N LYS A 3 -3.35 -16.62 6.89
CA LYS A 3 -3.81 -16.73 5.50
C LYS A 3 -5.26 -17.18 5.52
N ASN A 4 -6.16 -16.35 5.01
CA ASN A 4 -7.56 -16.72 4.78
C ASN A 4 -7.68 -17.19 3.32
N ASP A 5 -7.39 -18.47 3.10
CA ASP A 5 -7.46 -19.11 1.78
C ASP A 5 -8.90 -19.14 1.20
N ASP A 6 -9.91 -18.82 2.02
CA ASP A 6 -11.32 -18.72 1.62
C ASP A 6 -11.69 -17.39 0.91
N SER A 7 -10.77 -16.41 0.86
CA SER A 7 -10.99 -15.13 0.17
C SER A 7 -10.71 -15.21 -1.33
N VAL A 8 -11.25 -14.26 -2.12
CA VAL A 8 -11.20 -14.26 -3.60
C VAL A 8 -9.77 -14.42 -4.12
N LEU A 9 -8.80 -13.75 -3.50
CA LEU A 9 -7.38 -13.82 -3.89
C LEU A 9 -6.47 -14.38 -2.77
N GLY A 10 -7.04 -14.98 -1.73
CA GLY A 10 -6.32 -15.50 -0.56
C GLY A 10 -5.07 -16.34 -0.83
N PRO A 11 -5.10 -17.28 -1.80
CA PRO A 11 -3.94 -18.13 -2.10
C PRO A 11 -2.75 -17.38 -2.72
N TYR A 12 -2.94 -16.15 -3.21
CA TYR A 12 -1.93 -15.43 -4.00
C TYR A 12 -1.06 -14.52 -3.15
N ARG A 13 0.23 -14.45 -3.51
CA ARG A 13 1.16 -13.43 -3.04
C ARG A 13 1.56 -12.55 -4.22
N VAL A 14 1.46 -11.24 -4.05
CA VAL A 14 1.71 -10.23 -5.08
C VAL A 14 2.92 -9.41 -4.69
N LEU A 15 3.84 -9.22 -5.64
CA LEU A 15 4.93 -8.28 -5.50
C LEU A 15 4.56 -7.00 -6.26
N ASP A 16 4.24 -5.93 -5.53
CA ASP A 16 3.93 -4.63 -6.13
C ASP A 16 5.21 -3.81 -6.27
N LEU A 17 5.64 -3.63 -7.52
CA LEU A 17 6.79 -2.82 -7.94
C LEU A 17 6.35 -1.50 -8.60
N ALA A 18 5.05 -1.22 -8.66
CA ALA A 18 4.55 -0.01 -9.28
C ALA A 18 4.95 1.23 -8.48
N ASP A 19 4.83 2.40 -9.09
CA ASP A 19 4.95 3.68 -8.40
C ASP A 19 3.59 4.14 -7.86
N GLU A 20 3.50 5.43 -7.50
CA GLU A 20 2.29 6.11 -7.05
C GLU A 20 1.03 5.74 -7.87
N LYS A 21 1.15 5.66 -9.20
CA LYS A 21 -0.01 5.44 -10.08
C LYS A 21 -0.61 4.05 -9.94
N GLY A 22 0.17 3.09 -9.44
CA GLY A 22 -0.25 1.70 -9.25
C GLY A 22 -0.76 1.37 -7.84
N LEU A 23 -0.65 2.30 -6.87
CA LEU A 23 -0.97 2.02 -5.46
C LEU A 23 -2.37 1.46 -5.26
N LEU A 24 -3.37 2.05 -5.93
CA LEU A 24 -4.76 1.58 -5.85
C LEU A 24 -4.93 0.12 -6.29
N CYS A 25 -4.15 -0.33 -7.27
CA CYS A 25 -4.20 -1.71 -7.73
C CYS A 25 -3.72 -2.67 -6.64
N GLY A 26 -2.56 -2.37 -6.02
CA GLY A 26 -2.04 -3.14 -4.90
C GLY A 26 -3.02 -3.23 -3.74
N LYS A 27 -3.66 -2.10 -3.39
CA LYS A 27 -4.71 -2.05 -2.37
C LYS A 27 -5.86 -3.00 -2.67
N ILE A 28 -6.45 -2.89 -3.86
CA ILE A 28 -7.61 -3.70 -4.25
C ILE A 28 -7.28 -5.19 -4.20
N LEU A 29 -6.08 -5.59 -4.62
CA LEU A 29 -5.65 -7.00 -4.53
C LEU A 29 -5.56 -7.46 -3.07
N GLY A 30 -5.03 -6.62 -2.18
CA GLY A 30 -4.97 -6.87 -0.74
C GLY A 30 -6.34 -6.95 -0.08
N ASP A 31 -7.25 -6.04 -0.41
CA ASP A 31 -8.63 -6.03 0.07
C ASP A 31 -9.41 -7.28 -0.37
N LEU A 32 -9.09 -7.82 -1.55
CA LEU A 32 -9.62 -9.09 -2.06
C LEU A 32 -8.94 -10.33 -1.45
N GLY A 33 -7.94 -10.14 -0.58
CA GLY A 33 -7.30 -11.17 0.23
C GLY A 33 -5.90 -11.58 -0.18
N ALA A 34 -5.31 -10.99 -1.22
CA ALA A 34 -3.94 -11.30 -1.61
C ALA A 34 -2.93 -10.82 -0.56
N ASP A 35 -1.83 -11.55 -0.39
CA ASP A 35 -0.68 -11.10 0.39
C ASP A 35 0.19 -10.19 -0.48
N VAL A 36 -0.05 -8.87 -0.39
CA VAL A 36 0.62 -7.87 -1.23
C VAL A 36 1.85 -7.30 -0.53
N ILE A 37 3.01 -7.47 -1.13
CA ILE A 37 4.28 -6.90 -0.68
C ILE A 37 4.63 -5.74 -1.59
N LYS A 38 4.54 -4.51 -1.07
CA LYS A 38 5.04 -3.31 -1.73
C LYS A 38 6.56 -3.25 -1.62
N VAL A 39 7.26 -3.20 -2.75
CA VAL A 39 8.71 -2.99 -2.77
C VAL A 39 8.99 -1.55 -3.09
N GLU A 40 9.63 -0.86 -2.16
CA GLU A 40 9.93 0.56 -2.30
C GLU A 40 11.43 0.77 -2.52
N LYS A 41 11.76 1.83 -3.26
CA LYS A 41 13.15 2.30 -3.39
C LYS A 41 13.68 2.80 -2.04
N PRO A 42 15.01 2.91 -1.85
CA PRO A 42 15.56 3.62 -0.71
C PRO A 42 14.93 5.02 -0.56
N GLY A 43 14.42 5.33 0.62
CA GLY A 43 13.66 6.56 0.89
C GLY A 43 12.14 6.46 0.72
N GLY A 44 11.62 5.31 0.28
CA GLY A 44 10.18 5.03 0.18
C GLY A 44 9.54 5.49 -1.13
N ASP A 45 8.25 5.20 -1.28
CA ASP A 45 7.38 5.69 -2.35
C ASP A 45 7.19 7.21 -2.22
N ALA A 46 7.12 7.90 -3.36
CA ALA A 46 6.90 9.35 -3.39
C ALA A 46 5.54 9.73 -2.79
N ALA A 47 4.54 8.85 -2.90
CA ALA A 47 3.20 9.04 -2.36
C ALA A 47 3.17 9.25 -0.84
N ARG A 48 4.14 8.68 -0.10
CA ARG A 48 4.29 8.91 1.35
C ARG A 48 4.54 10.37 1.69
N ASN A 49 5.02 11.18 0.74
CA ASN A 49 5.30 12.60 0.94
C ASN A 49 4.21 13.53 0.37
N ILE A 50 3.06 12.97 -0.03
CA ILE A 50 1.92 13.75 -0.53
C ILE A 50 1.00 14.05 0.64
N GLY A 51 0.73 15.33 0.88
CA GLY A 51 -0.23 15.76 1.90
C GLY A 51 -1.68 15.44 1.53
N PRO A 52 -2.64 15.67 2.43
CA PRO A 52 -2.46 16.28 3.76
C PRO A 52 -1.76 15.33 4.75
N PHE A 53 -1.17 15.89 5.80
CA PHE A 53 -0.46 15.12 6.83
C PHE A 53 -1.24 15.12 8.15
N TYR A 54 -1.21 14.00 8.87
CA TYR A 54 -1.82 13.89 10.19
C TYR A 54 -1.18 14.90 11.17
N HIS A 55 -2.01 15.68 11.86
CA HIS A 55 -1.59 16.83 12.70
C HIS A 55 -0.74 17.89 11.99
N ASP A 56 -0.85 18.00 10.66
CA ASP A 56 -0.05 18.92 9.83
C ASP A 56 1.47 18.70 9.94
N GLU A 57 1.90 17.50 10.37
CA GLU A 57 3.30 17.14 10.51
C GLU A 57 3.84 16.48 9.24
N VAL A 58 4.74 17.17 8.51
CA VAL A 58 5.34 16.67 7.27
C VAL A 58 6.28 15.49 7.56
N ASP A 59 5.72 14.27 7.52
CA ASP A 59 6.41 13.01 7.77
C ASP A 59 5.85 11.92 6.83
N PRO A 60 6.70 11.09 6.18
CA PRO A 60 6.28 9.98 5.33
C PRO A 60 5.29 9.00 5.97
N GLU A 61 5.37 8.81 7.29
CA GLU A 61 4.48 7.94 8.06
C GLU A 61 3.22 8.66 8.55
N LYS A 62 2.97 9.89 8.08
CA LYS A 62 1.79 10.70 8.43
C LYS A 62 1.01 11.20 7.23
N SER A 63 1.36 10.79 6.01
CA SER A 63 0.58 11.14 4.81
C SER A 63 -0.80 10.47 4.82
N LEU A 64 -1.85 11.29 4.84
CA LEU A 64 -3.23 10.82 4.72
C LEU A 64 -3.57 10.38 3.30
N TYR A 65 -2.84 10.88 2.28
CA TYR A 65 -2.92 10.37 0.92
C TYR A 65 -2.44 8.91 0.86
N TRP A 66 -1.29 8.63 1.47
CA TRP A 66 -0.76 7.27 1.57
C TRP A 66 -1.69 6.33 2.35
N PHE A 67 -2.24 6.78 3.48
CA PHE A 67 -3.14 5.96 4.30
C PHE A 67 -4.47 5.62 3.63
N ALA A 68 -4.95 6.48 2.74
CA ALA A 68 -6.18 6.22 2.00
C ALA A 68 -6.01 5.13 0.93
N LEU A 69 -4.78 4.99 0.42
CA LEU A 69 -4.39 3.99 -0.58
C LEU A 69 -3.86 2.72 0.10
#